data_AF-A0A645J4L9-F1
#
_entry.id   AF-A0A645J4L9-F1
#
_cell.length_a   1.000
_cell.length_b   1.000
_cell.length_c   1.000
_cell.angle_alpha   90.00
_cell.angle_beta   90.00
_cell.angle_gamma   90.00
#
_symmetry.space_group_name_H-M   'P 1'
#
loop_
_entity.id
_entity.type
_entity.pdbx_description
1 polymer ?
#
loop_
_entity_poly.entity_id
_entity_poly.type
_entity_poly.pdbx_seq_one_letter_code
_entity_poly.pdbx_strand_id
1 'polypeptide(L)'
;MIDYDVLQKMNDVSGEQPTILFAEKESMQKLADVINHYLRQGYKPDEITVLTMKTDDKSITSGVKRLHGIQFKKEPSETGVLLTTARKFKGLENKVIIITDIDEKCFSDTAIKKVFYVACSRATHHLSLLISGGSDKIASIAAAIPGTGFSGKGKIVLKTKTKPLKI
;
A
#
# COMPACT_ATOMS: atom_id res chain seq x y z
N MET A 1 -19.10 -0.80 10.63
CA MET A 1 -19.01 -1.91 9.65
C MET A 1 -18.03 -1.46 8.58
N ILE A 2 -16.97 -2.23 8.32
CA ILE A 2 -15.97 -1.90 7.29
C ILE A 2 -16.62 -2.14 5.93
N ASP A 3 -16.60 -1.13 5.06
CA ASP A 3 -17.29 -1.15 3.78
C ASP A 3 -16.55 -2.02 2.75
N TYR A 4 -17.06 -3.24 2.63
CA TYR A 4 -16.52 -4.34 1.83
C TYR A 4 -16.52 -4.07 0.32
N ASP A 5 -17.41 -3.21 -0.17
CA ASP A 5 -17.58 -2.93 -1.60
C ASP A 5 -16.32 -2.30 -2.22
N VAL A 6 -15.52 -1.62 -1.42
CA VAL A 6 -14.27 -0.99 -1.84
C VAL A 6 -13.28 -2.04 -2.35
N LEU A 7 -13.14 -3.13 -1.60
CA LEU A 7 -12.15 -4.18 -1.85
C LEU A 7 -12.59 -5.10 -3.00
N GLN A 8 -13.89 -5.37 -3.10
CA GLN A 8 -14.47 -6.07 -4.26
C GLN A 8 -14.24 -5.27 -5.56
N LYS A 9 -14.55 -3.97 -5.55
CA LYS A 9 -14.34 -3.12 -6.74
C LYS A 9 -12.87 -2.99 -7.14
N MET A 10 -11.94 -3.07 -6.20
CA MET A 10 -10.50 -3.09 -6.51
C MET A 10 -10.08 -4.32 -7.30
N ASN A 11 -10.67 -5.48 -7.01
CA ASN A 11 -10.41 -6.71 -7.78
C ASN A 11 -10.97 -6.63 -9.21
N ASP A 12 -12.08 -5.91 -9.41
CA ASP A 12 -12.71 -5.79 -10.74
C ASP A 12 -12.01 -4.78 -11.66
N VAL A 13 -11.32 -3.77 -11.11
CA VAL A 13 -10.75 -2.65 -11.88
C VAL A 13 -9.32 -2.91 -12.37
N SER A 14 -8.49 -3.65 -11.62
CA SER A 14 -7.04 -3.71 -11.90
C SER A 14 -6.61 -4.87 -12.81
N GLY A 15 -7.45 -5.87 -13.08
CA GLY A 15 -7.11 -7.09 -13.84
C GLY A 15 -6.07 -8.01 -13.14
N GLU A 16 -5.11 -7.43 -12.44
CA GLU A 16 -4.15 -8.06 -11.53
C GLU A 16 -4.53 -7.75 -10.07
N GLN A 17 -4.53 -8.77 -9.22
CA GLN A 17 -4.99 -8.61 -7.83
C GLN A 17 -4.00 -7.75 -7.01
N PRO A 18 -4.50 -6.86 -6.14
CA PRO A 18 -3.65 -6.08 -5.26
C PRO A 18 -2.88 -6.99 -4.28
N THR A 19 -1.62 -6.64 -4.02
CA THR A 19 -0.82 -7.30 -2.99
C THR A 19 -1.11 -6.68 -1.63
N ILE A 20 -1.59 -7.46 -0.66
CA ILE A 20 -1.91 -6.98 0.68
C ILE A 20 -0.84 -7.45 1.66
N LEU A 21 -0.26 -6.50 2.40
CA LEU A 21 0.86 -6.71 3.31
C LEU A 21 0.48 -6.21 4.68
N PHE A 22 0.55 -7.09 5.67
CA PHE A 22 0.25 -6.75 7.06
C PHE A 22 1.53 -6.59 7.87
N ALA A 23 1.66 -5.51 8.63
CA ALA A 23 2.83 -5.18 9.43
C ALA A 23 2.42 -4.90 10.89
N GLU A 24 2.57 -5.90 11.77
CA GLU A 24 2.38 -5.72 13.21
C GLU A 24 3.50 -4.85 13.83
N LYS A 25 4.73 -5.09 13.38
CA LYS A 25 5.94 -4.38 13.75
C LYS A 25 6.75 -4.10 12.48
N GLU A 26 7.69 -3.17 12.57
CA GLU A 26 8.69 -2.89 11.52
C GLU A 26 8.08 -2.52 10.16
N SER A 27 7.01 -1.72 10.16
CA SER A 27 6.33 -1.27 8.94
C SER A 27 7.27 -0.67 7.90
N MET A 28 8.30 0.04 8.35
CA MET A 28 9.32 0.61 7.47
C MET A 28 10.20 -0.45 6.81
N GLN A 29 10.58 -1.51 7.54
CA GLN A 29 11.30 -2.63 6.94
C GLN A 29 10.45 -3.29 5.84
N LYS A 30 9.18 -3.57 6.13
CA LYS A 30 8.27 -4.16 5.14
C LYS A 30 8.06 -3.26 3.92
N LEU A 31 7.98 -1.95 4.13
CA LEU A 31 7.93 -1.00 3.02
C LEU A 31 9.18 -1.12 2.14
N ALA A 32 10.38 -1.17 2.75
CA ALA A 32 11.63 -1.36 2.02
C ALA A 32 11.65 -2.69 1.25
N ASP A 33 11.19 -3.77 1.85
CA ASP A 33 11.18 -5.10 1.24
C ASP A 33 10.29 -5.14 -0.01
N VAL A 34 9.14 -4.47 0.05
CA VAL A 34 8.18 -4.37 -1.06
C VAL A 34 8.72 -3.49 -2.17
N ILE A 35 9.35 -2.36 -1.84
CA ILE A 35 10.03 -1.52 -2.85
C ILE A 35 11.13 -2.34 -3.53
N ASN A 36 11.99 -3.00 -2.76
CA ASN A 36 13.07 -3.84 -3.28
C ASN A 36 12.57 -5.02 -4.11
N HIS A 37 11.40 -5.57 -3.80
CA HIS A 37 10.74 -6.58 -4.62
C HIS A 37 10.49 -6.05 -6.04
N TYR A 38 9.88 -4.87 -6.18
CA TYR A 38 9.62 -4.27 -7.49
C TYR A 38 10.90 -3.81 -8.19
N LEU A 39 11.87 -3.27 -7.47
CA LEU A 39 13.18 -2.94 -8.05
C LEU A 39 13.88 -4.18 -8.65
N ARG A 40 13.82 -5.33 -7.96
CA ARG A 40 14.36 -6.60 -8.47
C ARG A 40 13.59 -7.16 -9.66
N GLN A 41 12.32 -6.77 -9.85
CA GLN A 41 11.54 -7.11 -11.04
C GLN A 41 11.84 -6.18 -12.24
N GLY A 42 12.71 -5.18 -12.07
CA GLY A 42 13.15 -4.29 -13.14
C GLY A 42 12.44 -2.95 -13.18
N TYR A 43 11.55 -2.65 -12.22
CA TYR A 43 10.96 -1.32 -12.09
C TYR A 43 12.03 -0.32 -11.65
N LYS A 44 12.02 0.87 -12.24
CA LYS A 44 12.89 1.98 -11.84
C LYS A 44 12.34 2.65 -10.58
N PRO A 45 13.18 3.28 -9.74
CA PRO A 45 12.70 4.03 -8.58
C PRO A 45 11.61 5.06 -8.92
N ASP A 46 11.73 5.78 -10.04
CA ASP A 46 10.75 6.78 -10.47
C ASP A 46 9.40 6.18 -10.92
N GLU A 47 9.36 4.86 -11.17
CA GLU A 47 8.15 4.12 -11.53
C GLU A 47 7.39 3.60 -10.29
N ILE A 48 7.90 3.89 -9.10
CA ILE A 48 7.33 3.49 -7.81
C ILE A 48 6.92 4.74 -7.03
N THR A 49 5.66 4.78 -6.61
CA THR A 49 5.13 5.82 -5.71
C THR A 49 4.60 5.18 -4.44
N VAL A 50 4.97 5.74 -3.28
CA VAL A 50 4.37 5.42 -1.99
C VAL A 50 3.40 6.54 -1.60
N LEU A 51 2.15 6.16 -1.39
CA LEU A 51 1.08 7.04 -0.98
C LEU A 51 0.74 6.79 0.48
N THR A 52 0.79 7.83 1.31
CA THR A 52 0.20 7.78 2.64
C THR A 52 -1.26 8.24 2.60
N MET A 53 -2.12 7.56 3.36
CA MET A 53 -3.50 8.00 3.64
C MET A 53 -3.59 9.08 4.72
N LYS A 54 -2.47 9.40 5.40
CA LYS A 54 -2.36 10.47 6.39
C LYS A 54 -1.74 11.73 5.79
N THR A 55 -1.61 12.77 6.61
CA THR A 55 -0.79 13.93 6.29
C THR A 55 0.69 13.56 6.33
N ASP A 56 1.53 14.32 5.61
CA ASP A 56 2.95 14.03 5.45
C ASP A 56 3.68 13.92 6.79
N ASP A 57 3.34 14.79 7.74
CA ASP A 57 3.88 14.84 9.11
C ASP A 57 3.48 13.63 9.98
N LYS A 58 2.34 12.99 9.67
CA LYS A 58 1.78 11.87 10.44
C LYS A 58 1.98 10.50 9.79
N SER A 59 2.63 10.46 8.63
CA SER A 59 2.92 9.21 7.92
C SER A 59 4.06 8.45 8.59
N ILE A 60 4.04 7.11 8.47
CA ILE A 60 5.23 6.29 8.75
C ILE A 60 6.46 6.71 7.93
N THR A 61 6.27 7.39 6.81
CA THR A 61 7.33 7.89 5.93
C THR A 61 7.74 9.34 6.19
N SER A 62 7.22 9.96 7.27
CA SER A 62 7.53 11.34 7.65
C SER A 62 9.04 11.55 7.85
N GLY A 63 9.60 12.57 7.21
CA GLY A 63 11.03 12.91 7.29
C GLY A 63 12.00 11.90 6.64
N VAL A 64 11.51 10.81 6.04
CA VAL A 64 12.36 9.79 5.45
C VAL A 64 12.91 10.25 4.10
N LYS A 65 14.23 10.31 3.99
CA LYS A 65 14.93 10.61 2.72
C LYS A 65 15.61 9.38 2.11
N ARG A 66 15.97 8.41 2.94
CA ARG A 66 16.64 7.18 2.51
C ARG A 66 16.29 6.02 3.43
N LEU A 67 16.18 4.82 2.87
CA LEU A 67 15.92 3.58 3.61
C LEU A 67 16.57 2.40 2.88
N HIS A 68 17.47 1.66 3.52
CA HIS A 68 18.15 0.49 2.93
C HIS A 68 18.66 0.71 1.49
N GLY A 69 19.29 1.86 1.24
CA GLY A 69 19.82 2.21 -0.08
C GLY A 69 18.81 2.86 -1.05
N ILE A 70 17.50 2.77 -0.79
CA ILE A 70 16.43 3.40 -1.56
C ILE A 70 16.44 4.91 -1.29
N GLN A 71 16.56 5.72 -2.34
CA GLN A 71 16.40 7.17 -2.26
C GLN A 71 14.93 7.54 -2.46
N PHE A 72 14.43 8.41 -1.58
CA PHE A 72 13.09 8.95 -1.68
C PHE A 72 13.11 10.40 -2.11
N LYS A 73 12.07 10.77 -2.86
CA LYS A 73 11.79 12.14 -3.29
C LYS A 73 10.43 12.61 -2.82
N LYS A 74 10.27 13.92 -2.67
CA LYS A 74 8.96 14.54 -2.38
C LYS A 74 8.33 15.15 -3.63
N GLU A 75 9.14 15.46 -4.62
CA GLU A 75 8.71 16.11 -5.87
C GLU A 75 8.99 15.19 -7.08
N PRO A 76 8.10 15.14 -8.09
CA PRO A 76 8.27 14.29 -9.26
C PRO A 76 9.53 14.59 -10.09
N SER A 77 10.05 15.83 -10.03
CA SER A 77 11.23 16.29 -10.78
C SER A 77 12.56 15.71 -10.28
N GLU A 78 12.59 15.18 -9.06
CA GLU A 78 13.78 14.55 -8.49
C GLU A 78 13.87 13.07 -8.94
N THR A 79 15.03 12.43 -8.74
CA THR A 79 15.21 10.99 -8.98
C THR A 79 15.01 10.20 -7.70
N GLY A 80 14.23 9.12 -7.76
CA GLY A 80 13.95 8.26 -6.61
C GLY A 80 12.49 7.86 -6.49
N VAL A 81 12.18 7.09 -5.43
CA VAL A 81 10.82 6.67 -5.12
C VAL A 81 10.02 7.86 -4.58
N LEU A 82 8.88 8.18 -5.21
CA LEU A 82 8.06 9.32 -4.78
C LEU A 82 7.32 8.99 -3.48
N LEU A 83 7.52 9.80 -2.44
CA LEU A 83 6.73 9.81 -1.21
C LEU A 83 5.78 10.99 -1.22
N THR A 84 4.48 10.74 -1.22
CA THR A 84 3.49 11.82 -1.13
C THR A 84 2.19 11.33 -0.50
N THR A 85 1.23 12.24 -0.32
CA THR A 85 -0.10 11.86 0.19
C THR A 85 -1.01 11.45 -0.96
N ALA A 86 -1.95 10.54 -0.68
CA ALA A 86 -2.99 10.15 -1.65
C ALA A 86 -3.76 11.37 -2.21
N ARG A 87 -3.93 12.42 -1.39
CA ARG A 87 -4.62 13.65 -1.79
C ARG A 87 -3.79 14.50 -2.75
N LYS A 88 -2.47 14.60 -2.56
CA LYS A 88 -1.54 15.33 -3.44
C LYS A 88 -1.33 14.62 -4.78
N PHE A 89 -1.47 13.29 -4.81
CA PHE A 89 -1.28 12.46 -6.01
C PHE A 89 -2.52 12.38 -6.92
N LYS A 90 -3.55 13.20 -6.68
CA LYS A 90 -4.78 13.17 -7.47
C LYS A 90 -4.50 13.58 -8.93
N GLY A 91 -4.97 12.78 -9.88
CA GLY A 91 -4.79 13.03 -11.31
C GLY A 91 -3.44 12.57 -11.87
N LEU A 92 -2.59 11.97 -11.04
CA LEU A 92 -1.35 11.33 -11.44
C LEU A 92 -1.51 9.82 -11.43
N GLU A 93 -0.68 9.11 -12.18
CA GLU A 93 -0.63 7.64 -12.21
C GLU A 93 0.84 7.19 -12.21
N ASN A 94 1.10 5.99 -11.74
CA ASN A 94 2.43 5.37 -11.84
C ASN A 94 2.32 3.86 -12.01
N LYS A 95 3.41 3.21 -12.45
CA LYS A 95 3.41 1.76 -12.68
C LYS A 95 3.15 1.00 -11.38
N VAL A 96 3.85 1.37 -10.31
CA VAL A 96 3.72 0.73 -9.00
C VAL A 96 3.25 1.75 -7.98
N ILE A 97 2.12 1.45 -7.32
CA ILE A 97 1.61 2.23 -6.19
C ILE A 97 1.63 1.37 -4.93
N ILE A 98 2.25 1.90 -3.87
CA ILE A 98 2.23 1.30 -2.54
C ILE A 98 1.48 2.25 -1.60
N ILE A 99 0.36 1.81 -1.02
CA ILE A 99 -0.45 2.63 -0.11
C ILE A 99 -0.15 2.24 1.33
N THR A 100 0.22 3.21 2.16
CA THR A 100 0.52 3.05 3.59
C THR A 100 -0.47 3.79 4.47
N ASP A 101 -0.34 3.62 5.78
CA ASP A 101 -1.14 4.31 6.78
C ASP A 101 -2.66 4.04 6.66
N ILE A 102 -3.02 2.88 6.12
CA ILE A 102 -4.42 2.45 5.97
C ILE A 102 -5.02 2.18 7.36
N ASP A 103 -6.19 2.74 7.61
CA ASP A 103 -6.95 2.57 8.83
C ASP A 103 -8.44 2.36 8.54
N GLU A 104 -9.24 2.18 9.59
CA GLU A 104 -10.68 1.94 9.46
C GLU A 104 -11.41 3.07 8.74
N LYS A 105 -10.91 4.31 8.81
CA LYS A 105 -11.52 5.47 8.15
C LYS A 105 -11.45 5.37 6.63
N CYS A 106 -10.48 4.63 6.09
CA CYS A 106 -10.40 4.32 4.66
C CYS A 106 -11.62 3.55 4.15
N PHE A 107 -12.42 2.98 5.06
CA PHE A 107 -13.60 2.20 4.73
C PHE A 107 -14.89 2.78 5.33
N SER A 108 -14.84 3.47 6.46
CA SER A 108 -16.03 4.00 7.14
C SER A 108 -16.34 5.47 6.86
N ASP A 109 -15.32 6.29 6.59
CA ASP A 109 -15.51 7.72 6.33
C ASP A 109 -15.68 7.98 4.83
N THR A 110 -16.82 8.54 4.43
CA THR A 110 -17.17 8.76 3.01
C THR A 110 -16.12 9.57 2.24
N ALA A 111 -15.50 10.58 2.84
CA ALA A 111 -14.51 11.41 2.16
C ALA A 111 -13.18 10.68 2.04
N ILE A 112 -12.71 10.03 3.10
CA ILE A 112 -11.45 9.27 3.11
C ILE A 112 -11.58 8.03 2.22
N LYS A 113 -12.72 7.35 2.24
CA LYS A 113 -13.06 6.23 1.36
C LYS A 113 -12.93 6.59 -0.12
N LYS A 114 -13.44 7.76 -0.53
CA LYS A 114 -13.27 8.26 -1.90
C LYS A 114 -11.80 8.48 -2.26
N VAL A 115 -11.02 9.07 -1.35
CA VAL A 115 -9.57 9.28 -1.56
C VAL A 115 -8.84 7.95 -1.68
N PHE A 116 -9.17 6.98 -0.81
CA PHE A 116 -8.57 5.65 -0.83
C PHE A 116 -8.87 4.92 -2.15
N TYR A 117 -10.14 4.91 -2.57
CA TYR A 117 -10.53 4.31 -3.85
C TYR A 117 -9.80 4.95 -5.04
N VAL A 118 -9.75 6.29 -5.06
CA VAL A 118 -9.02 7.03 -6.09
C VAL A 118 -7.53 6.69 -6.07
N ALA A 119 -6.91 6.52 -4.91
CA ALA A 119 -5.49 6.17 -4.78
C ALA A 119 -5.19 4.77 -5.31
N CYS A 120 -6.06 3.79 -5.04
CA CYS A 120 -5.93 2.44 -5.56
C CYS A 120 -6.00 2.39 -7.09
N SER A 121 -6.81 3.25 -7.71
CA SER A 121 -6.92 3.32 -9.17
C SER A 121 -5.71 3.97 -9.87
N ARG A 122 -4.69 4.44 -9.14
CA ARG A 122 -3.54 5.15 -9.72
C ARG A 122 -2.44 4.22 -10.21
N ALA A 123 -2.51 2.94 -9.85
CA ALA A 123 -1.57 1.92 -10.30
C ALA A 123 -1.92 1.48 -11.70
N THR A 124 -0.97 1.56 -12.63
CA THR A 124 -1.17 1.05 -13.98
C THR A 124 -0.69 -0.39 -14.13
N HIS A 125 0.24 -0.86 -13.28
CA HIS A 125 0.72 -2.24 -13.26
C HIS A 125 0.41 -2.93 -11.93
N HIS A 126 0.97 -2.43 -10.81
CA HIS A 126 0.87 -3.11 -9.51
C HIS A 126 0.40 -2.20 -8.39
N LEU A 127 -0.56 -2.69 -7.61
CA LEU A 127 -1.04 -2.07 -6.38
C LEU A 127 -0.62 -2.90 -5.17
N SER A 128 0.02 -2.27 -4.20
CA SER A 128 0.35 -2.85 -2.90
C SER A 128 -0.30 -2.06 -1.75
N LEU A 129 -0.94 -2.75 -0.81
CA LEU A 129 -1.56 -2.17 0.37
C LEU A 129 -0.78 -2.59 1.62
N LEU A 130 -0.07 -1.66 2.26
CA LEU A 130 0.67 -1.90 3.50
C LEU A 130 -0.15 -1.45 4.71
N ILE A 131 -0.76 -2.44 5.38
CA ILE A 131 -1.60 -2.24 6.56
C ILE A 131 -0.76 -2.44 7.80
N SER A 132 -0.55 -1.36 8.55
CA SER A 132 0.21 -1.36 9.81
C SER A 132 -0.68 -1.15 11.02
N GLY A 133 -0.39 -1.86 12.11
CA GLY A 133 -1.09 -1.71 13.38
C GLY A 133 -0.94 -2.92 14.30
N GLY A 134 -1.54 -2.85 15.49
CA GLY A 134 -1.60 -4.01 16.37
C GLY A 134 -2.37 -5.18 15.75
N SER A 135 -2.20 -6.36 16.34
CA SER A 135 -2.87 -7.61 15.92
C SER A 135 -4.37 -7.43 15.70
N ASP A 136 -5.03 -6.69 16.58
CA ASP A 136 -6.49 -6.53 16.56
C ASP A 136 -6.96 -5.67 15.39
N LYS A 137 -6.25 -4.56 15.12
CA LYS A 137 -6.53 -3.70 13.96
C LYS A 137 -6.32 -4.47 12.67
N ILE A 138 -5.23 -5.22 12.59
CA ILE A 138 -4.93 -6.04 11.41
C ILE A 138 -5.98 -7.13 11.22
N ALA A 139 -6.37 -7.83 12.29
CA ALA A 139 -7.41 -8.85 12.24
C ALA A 139 -8.76 -8.27 11.78
N SER A 140 -9.14 -7.09 12.27
CA SER A 140 -10.36 -6.39 11.87
C SER A 140 -10.37 -6.06 10.37
N ILE A 141 -9.26 -5.51 9.86
CA ILE A 141 -9.13 -5.19 8.43
C ILE A 141 -9.06 -6.47 7.57
N ALA A 142 -8.34 -7.50 8.02
CA ALA A 142 -8.26 -8.79 7.32
C ALA A 142 -9.62 -9.49 7.25
N ALA A 143 -10.41 -9.47 8.32
CA ALA A 143 -11.75 -10.04 8.33
C ALA A 143 -12.71 -9.33 7.36
N ALA A 144 -12.47 -8.04 7.10
CA ALA A 144 -13.21 -7.29 6.11
C ALA A 144 -12.73 -7.50 4.66
N ILE A 145 -11.59 -8.16 4.45
CA ILE A 145 -11.09 -8.51 3.12
C ILE A 145 -11.41 -9.98 2.83
N PRO A 146 -12.28 -10.27 1.84
CA PRO A 146 -12.64 -11.64 1.51
C PRO A 146 -11.45 -12.45 1.02
N GLY A 147 -11.30 -13.66 1.54
CA GLY A 147 -10.24 -14.59 1.12
C GLY A 147 -8.87 -14.37 1.77
N THR A 148 -8.73 -13.39 2.69
CA THR A 148 -7.48 -13.21 3.45
C THR A 148 -7.54 -13.90 4.80
N GLY A 149 -6.62 -14.82 5.06
CA GLY A 149 -6.44 -15.45 6.37
C GLY A 149 -5.26 -14.82 7.09
N PHE A 150 -5.48 -14.03 8.13
CA PHE A 150 -4.38 -13.47 8.92
C PHE A 150 -3.84 -14.54 9.89
N SER A 151 -2.57 -14.93 9.72
CA SER A 151 -1.83 -15.68 10.73
C SER A 151 -0.84 -14.70 11.38
N GLY A 152 -1.08 -14.31 12.64
CA GLY A 152 -0.32 -13.33 13.44
C GLY A 152 1.15 -13.69 13.74
N LYS A 153 1.83 -14.31 12.78
CA LYS A 153 3.27 -14.62 12.76
C LYS A 153 3.96 -14.00 11.54
N GLY A 154 3.42 -12.89 11.01
CA GLY A 154 4.00 -12.21 9.84
C GLY A 154 3.93 -13.02 8.53
N LYS A 155 3.05 -14.02 8.43
CA LYS A 155 2.88 -14.83 7.22
C LYS A 155 1.86 -14.21 6.26
N ILE A 156 2.32 -13.98 5.03
CA ILE A 156 1.52 -13.59 3.88
C ILE A 156 0.58 -14.75 3.52
N VAL A 157 -0.73 -14.51 3.54
CA VAL A 157 -1.73 -15.41 2.95
C VAL A 157 -2.52 -14.62 1.91
N LEU A 158 -2.06 -14.68 0.66
CA LEU A 158 -2.98 -14.66 -0.47
C LEU A 158 -3.48 -16.10 -0.69
N LYS A 159 -4.72 -16.27 -1.12
CA LYS A 159 -5.22 -17.38 -1.95
C LYS A 159 -6.40 -16.78 -2.69
N THR A 160 -6.25 -16.37 -3.95
CA THR A 160 -6.65 -17.18 -5.13
C THR A 160 -6.11 -16.50 -6.40
N LYS A 161 -5.11 -16.96 -7.19
CA LYS A 161 -4.30 -18.16 -7.30
C LYS A 161 -2.86 -17.85 -6.84
N THR A 162 -2.44 -18.47 -5.76
CA THR A 162 -1.16 -18.22 -5.08
C THR A 162 0.07 -18.61 -5.91
N LYS A 163 0.94 -17.64 -6.21
CA LYS A 163 2.37 -17.81 -5.93
C LYS A 163 2.64 -17.14 -4.57
N PRO A 164 3.01 -17.89 -3.52
CA PRO A 164 3.42 -17.26 -2.26
C PRO A 164 4.65 -16.39 -2.52
N LEU A 165 4.59 -15.11 -2.18
CA LEU A 165 5.78 -14.27 -2.09
C LEU A 165 6.64 -14.81 -0.94
N LYS A 166 7.69 -15.56 -1.27
CA LYS A 166 8.77 -15.86 -0.33
C LYS A 166 9.70 -14.64 -0.33
N ILE A 167 9.62 -13.85 0.72
CA ILE A 167 10.65 -12.88 1.11
C ILE A 167 11.69 -13.64 1.93
#